data_AF-A0ABC9VLP0-F1
#
_entry.id   AF-A0ABC9VLP0-F1
#
_cell.length_a   1.000
_cell.length_b   1.000
_cell.length_c   1.000
_cell.angle_alpha   90.00
_cell.angle_beta   90.00
_cell.angle_gamma   90.00
#
_symmetry.space_group_name_H-M   'P 1'
#
loop_
_entity.id
_entity.type
_entity.pdbx_description
1 polymer ?
#
loop_
_entity_poly.entity_id
_entity_poly.type
_entity_poly.pdbx_seq_one_letter_code
_entity_poly.pdbx_strand_id
1 'polypeptide(L)'
;MQKQDMIYEDFMEDRAIKMFKDDELNYSVYVQVFTTDNLPFSPITGDKKHIFFDYDQAATDGVAISDVCGNKFNQVTQKYEVTDHTYVVGKVVKQSLPEDKALLLMKKAAHNIIAELNKPVLMSKTQHCHIADYYENKKLSSQTKGFKKIAIASIHKLIRTMYALISNNQLYDYDVAKHNQKRLLS
;
A
#
# COMPACT_ATOMS: atom_id res chain seq x y z
N MET A 1 9.81 8.97 -29.09
CA MET A 1 8.95 8.18 -28.19
C MET A 1 8.86 6.80 -28.81
N GLN A 2 9.61 5.82 -28.31
CA GLN A 2 9.48 4.44 -28.83
C GLN A 2 8.03 4.00 -28.59
N LYS A 3 7.42 3.44 -29.64
CA LYS A 3 6.02 3.05 -29.65
C LYS A 3 5.94 1.70 -28.93
N GLN A 4 5.49 1.70 -27.67
CA GLN A 4 5.15 0.47 -26.98
C GLN A 4 3.86 -0.09 -27.58
N ASP A 5 3.93 -1.31 -28.09
CA ASP A 5 2.75 -2.00 -28.63
C ASP A 5 2.14 -2.84 -27.51
N MET A 6 0.90 -2.53 -27.14
CA MET A 6 0.16 -3.30 -26.13
C MET A 6 -0.24 -4.65 -26.72
N ILE A 7 0.20 -5.73 -26.08
CA ILE A 7 -0.02 -7.11 -26.53
C ILE A 7 -1.01 -7.86 -25.63
N TYR A 8 -1.27 -7.33 -24.42
CA TYR A 8 -2.21 -7.92 -23.48
C TYR A 8 -2.77 -6.85 -22.55
N GLU A 9 -4.08 -6.91 -22.31
CA GLU A 9 -4.77 -6.16 -21.27
C GLU A 9 -5.78 -7.07 -20.60
N ASP A 10 -5.83 -7.03 -19.28
CA ASP A 10 -6.76 -7.81 -18.48
C ASP A 10 -7.02 -7.15 -17.13
N PHE A 11 -8.08 -7.59 -16.46
CA PHE A 11 -8.44 -7.18 -15.10
C PHE A 11 -8.46 -8.42 -14.20
N MET A 12 -7.49 -8.49 -13.29
CA MET A 12 -7.34 -9.62 -12.37
C MET A 12 -7.34 -9.11 -10.93
N GLU A 13 -8.16 -9.73 -10.08
CA GLU A 13 -8.31 -9.34 -8.66
C GLU A 13 -8.51 -7.83 -8.49
N ASP A 14 -9.40 -7.24 -9.31
CA ASP A 14 -9.71 -5.80 -9.34
C ASP A 14 -8.52 -4.88 -9.71
N ARG A 15 -7.48 -5.42 -10.36
CA ARG A 15 -6.30 -4.68 -10.80
C ARG A 15 -6.16 -4.72 -12.32
N ALA A 16 -5.89 -3.57 -12.92
CA ALA A 16 -5.50 -3.52 -14.32
C ALA A 16 -4.11 -4.13 -14.52
N ILE A 17 -4.00 -5.07 -15.46
CA ILE A 17 -2.75 -5.63 -15.94
C ILE A 17 -2.59 -5.26 -17.40
N LYS A 18 -1.43 -4.70 -17.74
CA LYS A 18 -1.08 -4.36 -19.12
C LYS A 18 0.28 -4.94 -19.45
N MET A 19 0.42 -5.52 -20.63
CA MET A 19 1.71 -6.01 -21.11
C MET A 19 2.01 -5.40 -22.46
N PHE A 20 3.27 -5.01 -22.62
CA PHE A 20 3.74 -4.32 -23.79
C PHE A 20 4.94 -5.05 -24.37
N LYS A 21 5.01 -5.00 -25.70
CA LYS A 21 6.24 -5.23 -26.44
C LYS A 21 6.94 -3.88 -26.57
N ASP A 22 8.08 -3.75 -25.90
CA ASP A 22 8.85 -2.51 -25.86
C ASP A 22 9.69 -2.33 -27.12
N ASP A 23 10.32 -3.42 -27.58
CA ASP A 23 11.11 -3.54 -28.81
C ASP A 23 11.06 -5.01 -29.29
N GLU A 24 11.78 -5.39 -30.36
CA GLU A 24 11.78 -6.77 -30.91
C GLU A 24 12.13 -7.86 -29.89
N LEU A 25 12.91 -7.53 -28.87
CA LEU A 25 13.43 -8.49 -27.88
C LEU A 25 12.99 -8.19 -26.44
N ASN A 26 12.28 -7.08 -26.21
CA ASN A 26 11.99 -6.55 -24.88
C ASN A 26 10.49 -6.53 -24.62
N TYR A 27 10.10 -6.98 -23.44
CA TYR A 27 8.71 -6.99 -22.99
C TYR A 27 8.61 -6.49 -21.56
N SER A 28 7.50 -5.82 -21.27
CA SER A 28 7.19 -5.30 -19.94
C SER A 28 5.77 -5.61 -19.51
N VAL A 29 5.60 -5.82 -18.21
CA VAL A 29 4.31 -6.05 -17.55
C VAL A 29 4.09 -4.98 -16.50
N TYR A 30 2.88 -4.44 -16.47
CA TYR A 30 2.43 -3.38 -15.59
C TYR A 30 1.27 -3.92 -14.76
N VAL A 31 1.35 -3.80 -13.44
CA VAL A 31 0.30 -4.21 -12.51
C VAL A 31 -0.07 -3.03 -11.64
N GLN A 32 -1.37 -2.68 -11.62
CA GLN A 32 -1.87 -1.50 -10.92
C GLN A 32 -1.70 -1.61 -9.39
N VAL A 33 -1.29 -0.50 -8.78
CA VAL A 33 -1.10 -0.34 -7.34
C VAL A 33 -2.16 0.59 -6.78
N PHE A 34 -2.71 0.24 -5.61
CA PHE A 34 -3.60 1.08 -4.84
C PHE A 34 -2.94 1.54 -3.53
N THR A 35 -3.43 2.66 -2.98
CA THR A 35 -2.91 3.23 -1.72
C THR A 35 -2.99 2.31 -0.51
N THR A 36 -3.83 1.26 -0.59
CA THR A 36 -4.04 0.28 0.47
C THR A 36 -3.09 -0.92 0.39
N ASP A 37 -2.29 -1.01 -0.66
CA ASP A 37 -1.43 -2.16 -0.90
C ASP A 37 -0.16 -2.13 -0.04
N ASN A 38 0.54 -3.27 -0.02
CA ASN A 38 1.94 -3.35 0.37
C ASN A 38 2.82 -2.58 -0.63
N LEU A 39 2.87 -1.25 -0.47
CA LEU A 39 3.42 -0.37 -1.48
C LEU A 39 4.87 -0.74 -1.86
N PRO A 40 5.16 -0.83 -3.17
CA PRO A 40 6.48 -1.15 -3.71
C PRO A 40 7.40 0.08 -3.77
N PHE A 41 7.18 1.07 -2.90
CA PHE A 41 8.05 2.23 -2.72
C PHE A 41 7.62 3.00 -1.46
N SER A 42 8.53 3.81 -0.92
CA SER A 42 8.25 4.72 0.19
C SER A 42 7.45 5.93 -0.29
N PRO A 43 6.26 6.22 0.26
CA PRO A 43 5.52 7.44 -0.07
C PRO A 43 6.26 8.72 0.36
N ILE A 44 7.28 8.63 1.22
CA ILE A 44 8.01 9.81 1.71
C ILE A 44 9.20 10.10 0.79
N THR A 45 9.99 9.08 0.48
CA THR A 45 11.27 9.24 -0.24
C THR A 45 11.17 8.85 -1.72
N GLY A 46 10.13 8.13 -2.12
CA GLY A 46 9.99 7.58 -3.48
C GLY A 46 10.93 6.42 -3.77
N ASP A 47 11.79 6.04 -2.82
CA ASP A 47 12.76 4.96 -2.98
C ASP A 47 12.16 3.59 -2.67
N LYS A 48 12.93 2.54 -3.00
CA LYS A 48 12.56 1.13 -2.82
C LYS A 48 13.19 0.53 -1.54
N LYS A 49 13.76 1.34 -0.66
CA LYS A 49 14.53 0.85 0.50
C LYS A 49 13.60 0.67 1.69
N HIS A 50 13.86 -0.37 2.49
CA HIS A 50 13.14 -0.64 3.74
C HIS A 50 11.60 -0.70 3.59
N ILE A 51 11.12 -1.13 2.43
CA ILE A 51 9.70 -1.41 2.19
C ILE A 51 9.41 -2.88 2.48
N PHE A 52 8.13 -3.20 2.70
CA PHE A 52 7.68 -4.57 2.99
C PHE A 52 7.36 -5.39 1.72
N PHE A 53 7.39 -4.77 0.54
CA PHE A 53 7.22 -5.44 -0.74
C PHE A 53 8.49 -6.23 -1.09
N ASP A 54 8.36 -7.53 -1.29
CA ASP A 54 9.46 -8.43 -1.61
C ASP A 54 9.61 -8.56 -3.14
N TYR A 55 10.54 -7.80 -3.71
CA TYR A 55 10.79 -7.82 -5.15
C TYR A 55 11.33 -9.15 -5.66
N ASP A 56 12.05 -9.89 -4.83
CA ASP A 56 12.61 -11.19 -5.22
C ASP A 56 11.49 -12.24 -5.29
N GLN A 57 10.50 -12.18 -4.39
CA GLN A 57 9.29 -13.01 -4.49
C GLN A 57 8.37 -12.60 -5.65
N ALA A 58 8.25 -11.31 -5.91
CA ALA A 58 7.46 -10.81 -7.05
C ALA A 58 8.09 -11.18 -8.41
N ALA A 59 9.42 -11.31 -8.47
CA ALA A 59 10.16 -11.67 -9.67
C ALA A 59 9.95 -13.14 -10.07
N THR A 60 10.34 -13.47 -11.30
CA THR A 60 10.37 -14.84 -11.83
C THR A 60 11.67 -15.09 -12.59
N ASP A 61 12.01 -16.34 -12.89
CA ASP A 61 13.22 -16.74 -13.67
C ASP A 61 13.39 -16.06 -15.03
N GLY A 62 12.37 -15.34 -15.52
CA GLY A 62 12.40 -14.60 -16.77
C GLY A 62 12.00 -13.13 -16.67
N VAL A 63 11.45 -12.67 -15.54
CA VAL A 63 10.94 -11.29 -15.38
C VAL A 63 11.49 -10.70 -14.09
N ALA A 64 12.29 -9.64 -14.20
CA ALA A 64 12.77 -8.87 -13.06
C ALA A 64 11.82 -7.69 -12.80
N ILE A 65 11.48 -7.47 -11.53
CA ILE A 65 10.72 -6.28 -11.14
C ILE A 65 11.66 -5.09 -11.10
N SER A 66 11.42 -4.15 -12.01
CA SER A 66 12.37 -3.09 -12.35
C SER A 66 12.00 -1.77 -11.69
N ASP A 67 10.72 -1.41 -11.67
CA ASP A 67 10.31 -0.09 -11.24
C ASP A 67 8.86 0.05 -10.77
N VAL A 68 8.54 1.26 -10.29
CA VAL A 68 7.17 1.72 -10.09
C VAL A 68 7.02 3.03 -10.85
N CYS A 69 6.00 3.14 -11.69
CA CYS A 69 5.73 4.33 -12.49
C CYS A 69 4.34 4.90 -12.21
N GLY A 70 4.11 6.15 -12.61
CA GLY A 70 2.81 6.81 -12.48
C GLY A 70 2.45 7.26 -11.06
N ASN A 71 3.41 7.22 -10.13
CA ASN A 71 3.34 7.93 -8.86
C ASN A 71 3.66 9.42 -9.08
N LYS A 72 3.05 10.30 -8.28
CA LYS A 72 3.24 11.75 -8.38
C LYS A 72 3.67 12.34 -7.04
N PHE A 73 4.73 13.15 -7.03
CA PHE A 73 5.09 13.90 -5.83
C PHE A 73 4.15 15.08 -5.61
N ASN A 74 3.48 15.10 -4.47
CA ASN A 74 2.61 16.19 -4.05
C ASN A 74 3.42 17.19 -3.20
N GLN A 75 3.57 18.41 -3.73
CA GLN A 75 4.33 19.49 -3.08
C GLN A 75 3.70 19.98 -1.77
N VAL A 76 2.39 19.82 -1.58
CA VAL A 76 1.69 20.25 -0.37
C VAL A 76 1.88 19.23 0.75
N THR A 77 1.69 17.94 0.45
CA THR A 77 1.79 16.87 1.45
C THR A 77 3.23 16.37 1.65
N GLN A 78 4.16 16.78 0.77
CA GLN A 78 5.56 16.34 0.72
C GLN A 78 5.69 14.81 0.62
N LYS A 79 4.81 14.19 -0.16
CA LYS A 79 4.73 12.74 -0.34
C LYS A 79 4.44 12.37 -1.79
N TYR A 80 4.93 11.20 -2.20
CA TYR A 80 4.51 10.52 -3.41
C TYR A 80 3.14 9.88 -3.20
N GLU A 81 2.21 10.20 -4.10
CA GLU A 81 0.85 9.69 -4.12
C GLU A 81 0.69 8.67 -5.23
N VAL A 82 -0.07 7.62 -4.91
CA VAL A 82 -0.53 6.59 -5.84
C VAL A 82 -1.80 7.10 -6.51
N THR A 83 -1.91 6.90 -7.81
CA THR A 83 -3.10 7.16 -8.62
C THR A 83 -3.59 5.87 -9.25
N ASP A 84 -4.74 5.91 -9.90
CA ASP A 84 -5.22 4.82 -10.77
C ASP A 84 -4.26 4.49 -11.93
N HIS A 85 -3.27 5.35 -12.19
CA HIS A 85 -2.23 5.14 -13.20
C HIS A 85 -0.87 4.74 -12.60
N THR A 86 -0.82 4.36 -11.32
CA THR A 86 0.41 3.87 -10.70
C THR A 86 0.55 2.36 -10.89
N TYR A 87 1.72 1.92 -11.37
CA TYR A 87 1.97 0.52 -11.72
C TYR A 87 3.33 0.04 -11.23
N VAL A 88 3.39 -1.22 -10.79
CA VAL A 88 4.64 -1.98 -10.69
C VAL A 88 5.02 -2.50 -12.06
N VAL A 89 6.29 -2.36 -12.43
CA VAL A 89 6.79 -2.70 -13.76
C VAL A 89 7.78 -3.86 -13.68
N GLY A 90 7.42 -4.99 -14.27
CA GLY A 90 8.31 -6.12 -14.54
C GLY A 90 8.87 -6.06 -15.96
N LYS A 91 10.16 -6.38 -16.15
CA LYS A 91 10.81 -6.48 -17.46
C LYS A 91 11.38 -7.86 -17.68
N VAL A 92 11.19 -8.39 -18.89
CA VAL A 92 11.78 -9.68 -19.27
C VAL A 92 13.30 -9.53 -19.40
N VAL A 93 14.06 -10.37 -18.69
CA VAL A 93 15.54 -10.27 -18.61
C VAL A 93 16.25 -11.02 -19.74
N LYS A 94 15.59 -12.01 -20.34
CA LYS A 94 16.19 -12.90 -21.35
C LYS A 94 16.06 -12.33 -22.76
N GLN A 95 17.17 -12.28 -23.48
CA GLN A 95 17.22 -11.85 -24.88
C GLN A 95 16.62 -12.95 -25.79
N SER A 96 15.72 -12.55 -26.71
CA SER A 96 15.15 -13.40 -27.78
C SER A 96 14.20 -14.54 -27.32
N LEU A 97 13.22 -14.21 -26.49
CA LEU A 97 12.08 -15.10 -26.21
C LEU A 97 10.95 -14.92 -27.24
N PRO A 98 10.32 -16.02 -27.70
CA PRO A 98 9.06 -15.96 -28.43
C PRO A 98 7.98 -15.26 -27.60
N GLU A 99 7.11 -14.50 -28.27
CA GLU A 99 6.06 -13.70 -27.63
C GLU A 99 5.15 -14.54 -26.71
N ASP A 100 4.74 -15.74 -27.13
CA ASP A 100 3.91 -16.65 -26.32
C ASP A 100 4.58 -17.03 -24.98
N LYS A 101 5.90 -17.24 -25.00
CA LYS A 101 6.66 -17.56 -23.79
C LYS A 101 6.85 -16.32 -22.92
N ALA A 102 7.07 -15.16 -23.52
CA ALA A 102 7.15 -13.90 -22.80
C ALA A 102 5.81 -13.58 -22.11
N LEU A 103 4.69 -13.76 -22.81
CA LEU A 103 3.34 -13.60 -22.29
C LEU A 103 3.08 -14.53 -21.10
N LEU A 104 3.46 -15.80 -21.20
CA LEU A 104 3.31 -16.75 -20.09
C LEU A 104 4.13 -16.32 -18.85
N LEU A 105 5.37 -15.88 -19.05
CA LEU A 105 6.24 -15.42 -17.96
C LEU A 105 5.71 -14.13 -17.32
N MET A 106 5.25 -13.18 -18.13
CA MET A 106 4.66 -11.93 -17.65
C MET A 106 3.35 -12.15 -16.91
N LYS A 107 2.49 -13.08 -17.37
CA LYS A 107 1.29 -13.49 -16.62
C LYS A 107 1.66 -14.08 -15.27
N LYS A 108 2.66 -14.96 -15.21
CA LYS A 108 3.16 -15.51 -13.95
C LYS A 108 3.69 -14.42 -13.02
N ALA A 109 4.49 -13.49 -13.55
CA ALA A 109 4.99 -12.35 -12.79
C ALA A 109 3.85 -11.46 -12.27
N ALA A 110 2.81 -11.21 -13.08
CA ALA A 110 1.66 -10.42 -12.66
C ALA A 110 0.96 -11.04 -11.44
N HIS A 111 0.73 -12.35 -11.44
CA HIS A 111 0.17 -13.06 -10.27
C HIS A 111 1.04 -12.89 -9.02
N ASN A 112 2.36 -13.03 -9.15
CA ASN A 112 3.28 -12.86 -8.02
C ASN A 112 3.26 -11.42 -7.49
N ILE A 113 3.26 -10.42 -8.37
CA ILE A 113 3.15 -9.01 -7.98
C ILE A 113 1.85 -8.77 -7.22
N ILE A 114 0.71 -9.27 -7.73
CA ILE A 114 -0.58 -9.13 -7.04
C ILE A 114 -0.55 -9.78 -5.66
N ALA A 115 0.02 -10.98 -5.55
CA ALA A 115 0.16 -11.68 -4.28
C ALA A 115 1.00 -10.86 -3.27
N GLU A 116 2.11 -10.25 -3.72
CA GLU A 116 2.93 -9.37 -2.87
C GLU A 116 2.20 -8.08 -2.47
N LEU A 117 1.47 -7.44 -3.39
CA LEU A 117 0.69 -6.23 -3.13
C LEU A 117 -0.42 -6.49 -2.11
N ASN A 118 -1.04 -7.68 -2.16
CA ASN A 118 -2.11 -8.09 -1.27
C ASN A 118 -1.60 -8.54 0.12
N LYS A 119 -0.28 -8.66 0.34
CA LYS A 119 0.24 -9.01 1.66
C LYS A 119 -0.15 -7.94 2.68
N PRO A 120 -0.62 -8.33 3.88
CA PRO A 120 -0.88 -7.38 4.92
C PRO A 120 0.44 -6.73 5.34
N VAL A 121 0.52 -5.41 5.22
CA VAL A 121 1.64 -4.66 5.78
C VAL A 121 1.56 -4.81 7.30
N LEU A 122 2.54 -5.52 7.88
CA LEU A 122 2.77 -5.53 9.32
C LEU A 122 3.30 -4.15 9.71
N MET A 123 2.43 -3.14 9.66
CA MET A 123 2.70 -1.86 10.30
C MET A 123 3.00 -2.19 11.75
N SER A 124 4.27 -2.00 12.14
CA SER A 124 4.70 -1.96 13.54
C SER A 124 3.59 -1.25 14.29
N LYS A 125 2.93 -1.96 15.21
CA LYS A 125 1.77 -1.51 16.00
C LYS A 125 1.75 0.01 16.03
N THR A 126 0.77 0.59 15.34
CA THR A 126 0.60 2.03 15.19
C THR A 126 1.13 2.76 16.42
N GLN A 127 2.05 3.70 16.18
CA GLN A 127 2.60 4.62 17.18
C GLN A 127 1.60 4.80 18.34
N HIS A 128 2.03 4.46 19.55
CA HIS A 128 1.19 4.45 20.75
C HIS A 128 0.18 5.60 20.71
N CYS A 129 -1.11 5.27 20.61
CA CYS A 129 -2.17 6.26 20.57
C CYS A 129 -3.22 5.93 21.63
N HIS A 130 -3.69 6.97 22.31
CA HIS A 130 -4.61 6.82 23.44
C HIS A 130 -5.97 6.20 23.05
N ILE A 131 -6.36 6.26 21.76
CA ILE A 131 -7.56 5.60 21.24
C ILE A 131 -7.37 4.09 21.14
N ALA A 132 -6.22 3.63 20.64
CA ALA A 132 -5.88 2.21 20.59
C ALA A 132 -5.75 1.65 22.01
N ASP A 133 -5.07 2.38 22.90
CA ASP A 133 -4.99 2.03 24.32
C ASP A 133 -6.38 1.91 24.95
N TYR A 134 -7.30 2.84 24.66
CA TYR A 134 -8.67 2.77 25.14
C TYR A 134 -9.41 1.53 24.64
N TYR A 135 -9.32 1.22 23.34
CA TYR A 135 -9.97 0.07 22.73
C TYR A 135 -9.47 -1.24 23.35
N GLU A 136 -8.16 -1.43 23.43
CA GLU A 136 -7.55 -2.65 23.98
C GLU A 136 -7.82 -2.80 25.48
N ASN A 137 -7.73 -1.72 26.28
CA ASN A 137 -8.07 -1.78 27.70
C ASN A 137 -9.54 -2.16 27.93
N LYS A 138 -10.48 -1.64 27.12
CA LYS A 138 -11.90 -1.98 27.22
C LYS A 138 -12.18 -3.40 26.71
N LYS A 139 -11.45 -3.87 25.72
CA LYS A 139 -11.51 -5.24 25.21
C LYS A 139 -11.05 -6.23 26.28
N LEU A 140 -9.94 -5.97 26.97
CA LEU A 140 -9.44 -6.79 28.08
C LEU A 140 -10.39 -6.79 29.29
N SER A 141 -11.02 -5.66 29.58
CA SER A 141 -11.97 -5.53 30.71
C SER A 141 -13.35 -6.13 30.44
N SER A 142 -13.72 -6.41 29.18
CA SER A 142 -15.05 -6.88 28.82
C SER A 142 -15.07 -8.41 28.65
N GLN A 143 -15.55 -9.12 29.68
CA GLN A 143 -15.72 -10.58 29.64
C GLN A 143 -16.82 -11.07 28.67
N THR A 144 -17.65 -10.17 28.10
CA THR A 144 -18.81 -10.53 27.25
C THR A 144 -18.66 -10.03 25.81
N LYS A 145 -19.01 -10.90 24.84
CA LYS A 145 -18.83 -10.79 23.36
C LYS A 145 -19.53 -9.59 22.70
N GLY A 146 -19.08 -8.36 22.98
CA GLY A 146 -19.70 -7.13 22.47
C GLY A 146 -18.73 -6.09 21.91
N PHE A 147 -17.79 -6.46 21.03
CA PHE A 147 -16.77 -5.52 20.52
C PHE A 147 -17.32 -4.33 19.71
N LYS A 148 -18.55 -4.41 19.19
CA LYS A 148 -19.21 -3.30 18.46
C LYS A 148 -19.35 -2.05 19.32
N LYS A 149 -19.74 -2.19 20.59
CA LYS A 149 -19.90 -1.05 21.51
C LYS A 149 -18.56 -0.40 21.84
N ILE A 150 -17.50 -1.22 21.97
CA ILE A 150 -16.15 -0.74 22.22
C ILE A 150 -15.61 0.02 21.00
N ALA A 151 -15.85 -0.50 19.80
CA ALA A 151 -15.49 0.17 18.55
C ALA A 151 -16.21 1.53 18.40
N ILE A 152 -17.53 1.57 18.61
CA ILE A 152 -18.32 2.82 18.55
C ILE A 152 -17.78 3.85 19.55
N ALA A 153 -17.51 3.44 20.80
CA ALA A 153 -16.96 4.34 21.81
C ALA A 153 -15.55 4.84 21.45
N SER A 154 -14.73 4.00 20.81
CA SER A 154 -13.37 4.37 20.38
C SER A 154 -13.42 5.39 19.24
N ILE A 155 -14.31 5.20 18.25
CA ILE A 155 -14.56 6.17 17.18
C ILE A 155 -15.09 7.49 17.74
N HIS A 156 -16.04 7.44 18.68
CA HIS A 156 -16.57 8.64 19.32
C HIS A 156 -15.46 9.46 20.01
N LYS A 157 -14.55 8.78 20.72
CA LYS A 157 -13.39 9.42 21.34
C LYS A 157 -12.41 10.02 20.32
N LEU A 158 -12.18 9.32 19.20
CA LEU A 158 -11.34 9.82 18.11
C LEU A 158 -11.92 11.12 17.55
N ILE A 159 -13.22 11.14 17.22
CA ILE A 159 -13.92 12.33 16.69
C ILE A 159 -13.83 13.50 17.68
N ARG A 160 -14.10 13.26 18.98
CA ARG A 160 -14.00 14.29 20.02
C ARG A 160 -12.59 14.86 20.14
N THR A 161 -11.58 14.01 20.01
CA THR A 161 -10.17 14.43 20.08
C THR A 161 -9.79 15.26 18.87
N MET A 162 -10.11 14.79 17.65
CA MET A 162 -9.86 15.56 16.42
C MET A 162 -10.56 16.93 16.47
N TYR A 163 -11.82 16.97 16.92
CA TYR A 163 -12.56 18.21 17.07
C TYR A 163 -11.86 19.19 18.03
N ALA A 164 -11.40 18.72 19.19
CA ALA A 164 -10.69 19.55 20.16
C ALA A 164 -9.35 20.07 19.59
N LEU A 165 -8.57 19.21 18.93
CA LEU A 165 -7.29 19.60 18.33
C LEU A 165 -7.49 20.67 17.25
N ILE A 166 -8.45 20.48 16.35
CA ILE A 166 -8.75 21.44 15.28
C ILE A 166 -9.26 22.75 15.88
N SER A 167 -10.21 22.69 16.82
CA SER A 167 -10.82 23.88 17.42
C SER A 167 -9.81 24.74 18.17
N ASN A 168 -8.79 24.11 18.77
CA ASN A 168 -7.74 24.82 19.51
C ASN A 168 -6.46 25.04 18.69
N ASN A 169 -6.43 24.64 17.43
CA ASN A 169 -5.23 24.66 16.56
C ASN A 169 -4.01 24.00 17.21
N GLN A 170 -4.20 22.82 17.81
CA GLN A 170 -3.17 22.06 18.53
C GLN A 170 -2.78 20.80 17.76
N LEU A 171 -1.49 20.48 17.80
CA LEU A 171 -0.99 19.19 17.33
C LEU A 171 -1.34 18.08 18.32
N TYR A 172 -1.48 16.86 17.81
CA TYR A 172 -1.70 15.70 18.65
C TYR A 172 -0.45 15.37 19.48
N ASP A 173 -0.64 15.25 20.79
CA ASP A 173 0.38 14.79 21.74
C ASP A 173 -0.19 13.60 22.54
N TYR A 174 0.55 12.50 22.59
CA TYR A 174 0.10 11.25 23.23
C TYR A 174 -0.03 11.39 24.75
N ASP A 175 0.93 12.03 25.42
CA ASP A 175 0.94 12.15 26.89
C ASP A 175 -0.18 13.08 27.37
N VAL A 176 -0.41 14.17 26.63
CA VAL A 176 -1.53 15.09 26.87
C VAL A 176 -2.87 14.37 26.66
N ALA A 177 -3.02 13.63 25.56
CA ALA A 177 -4.27 12.93 25.25
C ALA A 177 -4.58 11.81 26.27
N LYS A 178 -3.55 11.07 26.71
CA LYS A 178 -3.66 10.05 27.76
C LYS A 178 -4.04 10.65 29.12
N HIS A 179 -3.53 11.83 29.45
CA HIS A 179 -3.90 12.53 30.68
C HIS A 179 -5.38 12.98 30.65
N ASN A 180 -5.83 13.57 29.53
CA ASN A 180 -7.21 14.01 29.35
C ASN A 180 -8.23 12.85 29.39
N GLN A 181 -7.81 11.63 29.06
CA GLN A 181 -8.64 10.43 29.18
C GLN A 181 -9.07 10.15 30.63
N LYS A 182 -8.20 10.42 31.62
CA LYS A 182 -8.50 10.17 33.04
C LYS A 182 -9.51 11.16 33.60
N ARG A 183 -9.49 12.42 33.16
CA ARG A 183 -10.41 13.48 33.62
C ARG A 183 -11.85 13.33 33.11
N LEU A 184 -12.07 12.54 32.05
CA LEU A 184 -13.41 12.27 31.50
C LEU A 184 -14.07 11.00 32.09
N LEU A 185 -13.39 10.34 33.03
CA LEU A 185 -13.87 9.13 33.72
C LEU A 185 -14.07 9.34 35.23
N SER A 186 -13.74 10.53 35.76
CA SER A 186 -14.10 11.03 37.09
C SER A 186 -15.33 11.91 37.01
#